data_AF-A0A815CWI6-F1
#
_entry.id   AF-A0A815CWI6-F1
#
_cell.length_a   1.000
_cell.length_b   1.000
_cell.length_c   1.000
_cell.angle_alpha   90.00
_cell.angle_beta   90.00
_cell.angle_gamma   90.00
#
_symmetry.space_group_name_H-M   'P 1'
#
loop_
_entity.id
_entity.type
_entity.pdbx_description
1 polymer ?
#
loop_
_entity_poly.entity_id
_entity_poly.type
_entity_poly.pdbx_seq_one_letter_code
_entity_poly.pdbx_strand_id
1 'polypeptide(L)'
;MVPSEVDDYQSKKSSNCINKSISAIIFVPEVAYGSINQCIGLGAILRNLDYCVAFATESTWKDKLSVYGFEEYVVGYAEQSTTNEVDQF
;
A
#
# COMPACT_ATOMS: atom_id res chain seq x y z
N MET A 1 4.14 24.91 -32.47
CA MET A 1 4.85 23.61 -32.47
C MET A 1 5.47 23.44 -31.08
N VAL A 2 4.74 22.79 -30.17
CA VAL A 2 5.22 22.47 -28.80
C VAL A 2 5.12 20.95 -28.68
N PRO A 3 6.13 20.22 -28.17
CA PRO A 3 6.11 18.76 -28.15
C PRO A 3 5.07 18.26 -27.14
N SER A 4 4.24 17.32 -27.58
CA SER A 4 3.19 16.62 -26.83
C SER A 4 3.76 15.47 -25.98
N GLU A 5 4.65 15.76 -25.04
CA GLU A 5 5.33 14.74 -24.20
C GLU A 5 4.57 14.40 -22.90
N VAL A 6 3.29 14.75 -22.78
CA VAL A 6 2.53 14.57 -21.52
C VAL A 6 1.65 13.31 -21.52
N ASP A 7 1.45 12.64 -22.65
CA ASP A 7 0.52 11.50 -22.76
C ASP A 7 1.14 10.12 -22.50
N ASP A 8 2.46 9.99 -22.42
CA ASP A 8 3.12 8.68 -22.25
C ASP A 8 3.39 8.26 -20.79
N TYR A 9 3.27 9.20 -19.84
CA TYR A 9 3.58 8.92 -18.44
C TYR A 9 2.51 8.07 -17.73
N GLN A 10 1.27 8.09 -18.25
CA GLN A 10 0.15 7.34 -17.67
C GLN A 10 -0.02 5.93 -18.27
N SER A 11 0.56 5.67 -19.44
CA SER A 11 0.42 4.40 -20.17
C SER A 11 1.23 3.24 -19.52
N LYS A 12 2.28 3.55 -18.75
CA LYS A 12 3.14 2.54 -18.10
C LYS A 12 2.83 2.25 -16.62
N LYS A 13 1.65 2.64 -16.13
CA LYS A 13 1.31 2.58 -14.70
C LYS A 13 0.31 1.48 -14.30
N SER A 14 0.07 0.51 -15.18
CA SER A 14 -0.86 -0.59 -14.91
C SER A 14 -0.16 -1.95 -14.97
N SER A 15 0.89 -2.14 -14.17
CA SER A 15 1.24 -3.47 -13.69
C SER A 15 0.23 -3.86 -12.61
N ASN A 16 -0.99 -4.18 -13.04
CA ASN A 16 -2.06 -4.58 -12.14
C ASN A 16 -1.68 -5.94 -11.55
N CYS A 17 -1.28 -5.93 -10.29
CA CYS A 17 -0.79 -7.05 -9.50
C CYS A 17 -1.66 -8.32 -9.60
N ILE A 18 -2.95 -8.12 -9.88
CA ILE A 18 -3.99 -9.15 -9.96
C ILE A 18 -3.88 -10.01 -11.24
N ASN A 19 -3.20 -9.55 -12.30
CA ASN A 19 -3.11 -10.28 -13.58
C ASN A 19 -1.76 -11.00 -13.82
N LYS A 20 -0.81 -10.93 -12.89
CA LYS A 20 0.51 -11.58 -13.03
C LYS A 20 0.48 -12.91 -12.25
N SER A 21 0.86 -14.04 -12.86
CA SER A 21 1.08 -15.34 -12.17
C SER A 21 2.33 -15.33 -11.28
N ILE A 22 2.52 -14.24 -10.53
CA ILE A 22 3.60 -14.04 -9.59
C ILE A 22 3.01 -14.07 -8.17
N SER A 23 3.78 -14.52 -7.19
CA SER A 23 3.33 -14.48 -5.79
C SER A 23 3.07 -13.02 -5.38
N ALA A 24 1.83 -12.73 -4.99
CA ALA A 24 1.44 -11.42 -4.49
C ALA A 24 1.69 -11.33 -2.98
N ILE A 25 2.34 -10.25 -2.54
CA ILE A 25 2.65 -9.98 -1.14
C ILE A 25 1.94 -8.69 -0.73
N ILE A 26 1.18 -8.76 0.36
CA ILE A 26 0.47 -7.61 0.93
C ILE A 26 1.07 -7.32 2.29
N PHE A 27 1.58 -6.09 2.47
CA PHE A 27 1.98 -5.60 3.78
C PHE A 27 0.80 -4.90 4.46
N VAL A 28 0.55 -5.27 5.73
CA VAL A 28 -0.46 -4.62 6.59
C VAL A 28 0.25 -4.08 7.84
N PRO A 29 1.08 -3.04 7.70
CA PRO A 29 1.87 -2.52 8.80
C PRO A 29 0.99 -1.77 9.80
N GLU A 30 1.43 -1.75 11.07
CA GLU A 30 0.95 -0.75 12.02
C GLU A 30 1.23 0.66 11.48
N VAL A 31 0.30 1.59 11.71
CA VAL A 31 0.27 2.93 11.13
C VAL A 31 1.28 3.87 11.81
N ALA A 32 2.56 3.54 11.68
CA ALA A 32 3.69 4.30 12.20
C ALA A 32 4.83 4.37 11.17
N TYR A 33 5.59 5.47 11.16
CA TYR A 33 6.68 5.66 10.19
C TYR A 33 7.73 4.55 10.26
N GLY A 34 8.01 4.00 11.44
CA GLY A 34 9.01 2.93 11.61
C GLY A 34 8.63 1.65 10.87
N SER A 35 7.46 1.09 11.19
CA SER A 35 6.90 -0.12 10.57
C SER A 35 6.68 0.06 9.06
N ILE A 36 6.14 1.20 8.63
CA ILE A 36 5.93 1.50 7.21
C ILE A 36 7.28 1.53 6.45
N ASN A 37 8.28 2.24 6.97
CA ASN A 37 9.59 2.35 6.30
C ASN A 37 10.31 1.00 6.18
N GLN A 38 10.16 0.12 7.17
CA GLN A 38 10.68 -1.25 7.09
C GLN A 38 10.01 -2.04 5.96
N CYS A 39 8.69 -1.97 5.86
CA CYS A 39 7.95 -2.59 4.76
C CYS A 39 8.32 -2.00 3.40
N ILE A 40 8.56 -0.69 3.28
CA ILE A 40 9.04 -0.05 2.03
C ILE A 40 10.39 -0.66 1.59
N GLY A 41 11.34 -0.80 2.51
CA GLY A 41 12.65 -1.38 2.21
C GLY A 41 12.55 -2.84 1.72
N LEU A 42 11.77 -3.67 2.40
CA LEU A 42 11.52 -5.05 2.00
C LEU A 42 10.76 -5.13 0.67
N GLY A 43 9.74 -4.30 0.49
CA GLY A 43 8.94 -4.23 -0.73
C GLY A 43 9.77 -3.86 -1.95
N ALA A 44 10.75 -2.97 -1.79
CA ALA A 44 11.65 -2.59 -2.88
C ALA A 44 12.50 -3.80 -3.35
N ILE A 45 13.03 -4.58 -2.41
CA ILE A 45 13.79 -5.80 -2.71
C ILE A 45 12.89 -6.83 -3.41
N LEU A 46 11.69 -7.07 -2.89
CA LEU A 46 10.74 -8.02 -3.46
C LEU A 46 10.32 -7.61 -4.89
N ARG A 47 10.09 -6.32 -5.15
CA ARG A 47 9.81 -5.84 -6.51
C ARG A 47 10.97 -6.03 -7.47
N ASN A 48 12.22 -5.85 -7.01
CA ASN A 48 13.41 -6.16 -7.82
C ASN A 48 13.52 -7.66 -8.14
N LEU A 49 12.88 -8.51 -7.33
CA LEU A 49 12.74 -9.95 -7.56
C LEU A 49 11.44 -10.29 -8.31
N ASP A 50 10.85 -9.31 -9.00
CA ASP A 50 9.64 -9.44 -9.83
C ASP A 50 8.32 -9.74 -9.08
N TYR A 51 8.33 -9.78 -7.74
CA TYR A 51 7.12 -9.96 -6.94
C TYR A 51 6.16 -8.77 -7.09
N CYS A 52 4.87 -9.09 -7.04
CA CYS A 52 3.84 -8.09 -6.84
C CYS A 52 3.80 -7.73 -5.35
N VAL A 53 3.91 -6.44 -5.04
CA VAL A 53 3.90 -5.94 -3.66
C VAL A 53 2.89 -4.81 -3.53
N ALA A 54 1.97 -4.96 -2.57
CA ALA A 54 0.96 -3.97 -2.23
C ALA A 54 0.95 -3.65 -0.74
N PHE A 55 0.37 -2.51 -0.39
CA PHE A 55 0.23 -2.04 0.98
C PHE A 55 -1.23 -1.81 1.32
N ALA A 56 -1.69 -2.43 2.40
CA ALA A 56 -2.96 -2.15 3.01
C ALA A 56 -2.75 -1.22 4.20
N THR A 57 -3.17 0.04 4.09
CA THR A 57 -2.92 1.07 5.12
C THR A 57 -4.15 1.91 5.38
N GLU A 58 -4.15 2.64 6.49
CA GLU A 58 -5.21 3.61 6.80
C GLU A 58 -5.18 4.82 5.85
N SER A 59 -6.30 5.55 5.80
CA SER A 59 -6.50 6.71 4.92
C SER A 59 -5.48 7.84 5.12
N THR A 60 -4.83 7.92 6.30
CA THR A 60 -3.76 8.88 6.62
C THR A 60 -2.46 8.66 5.83
N TRP A 61 -2.32 7.48 5.21
CA TRP A 61 -1.17 7.10 4.37
C TRP A 61 -1.45 7.09 2.89
N LYS A 62 -2.69 7.42 2.51
CA LYS A 62 -3.11 7.50 1.12
C LYS A 62 -2.16 8.38 0.30
N ASP A 63 -1.81 7.89 -0.87
CA ASP A 63 -0.95 8.50 -1.89
C ASP A 63 0.52 8.67 -1.48
N LYS A 64 0.91 8.29 -0.25
CA LYS A 64 2.31 8.39 0.21
C LYS A 64 3.19 7.25 -0.29
N LEU A 65 2.62 6.08 -0.54
CA LEU A 65 3.36 4.88 -0.95
C LEU A 65 3.46 4.74 -2.48
N SER A 66 2.53 5.38 -3.17
CA SER A 66 2.42 5.47 -4.63
C SER A 66 3.60 6.21 -5.24
N VAL A 67 4.22 7.13 -4.49
CA VAL A 67 5.46 7.82 -4.89
C VAL A 67 6.64 6.85 -4.99
N TYR A 68 6.64 5.78 -4.20
CA TYR A 68 7.62 4.69 -4.28
C TYR A 68 7.21 3.61 -5.29
N GLY A 69 6.09 3.81 -6.00
CA GLY A 69 5.56 2.92 -7.02
C GLY A 69 4.88 1.66 -6.48
N PHE A 70 4.49 1.65 -5.19
CA PHE A 70 3.69 0.58 -4.63
C PHE A 70 2.20 0.81 -4.89
N GLU A 71 1.44 -0.29 -4.98
CA GLU A 71 0.00 -0.24 -4.99
C GLU A 71 -0.54 -0.09 -3.56
N GLU A 72 -1.56 0.75 -3.39
CA GLU A 72 -2.16 1.07 -2.11
C GLU A 72 -3.62 0.64 -2.04
N TYR A 73 -3.97 0.00 -0.93
CA TYR A 73 -5.33 -0.34 -0.57
C TYR A 73 -5.65 0.35 0.76
N VAL A 74 -6.55 1.33 0.71
CA VAL A 74 -7.02 2.00 1.92
C VAL A 74 -7.97 1.08 2.65
N VAL A 75 -7.64 0.72 3.89
CA VAL A 75 -8.47 -0.13 4.75
C VAL A 75 -9.06 0.71 5.88
N GLY A 76 -10.36 0.55 6.13
CA GLY A 76 -11.01 1.12 7.29
C GLY A 76 -10.81 0.23 8.51
N TYR A 77 -10.31 0.79 9.62
CA TYR A 77 -10.30 0.10 10.91
C TYR A 77 -11.70 0.19 11.52
N ALA A 78 -12.23 -0.93 12.01
CA ALA A 78 -13.48 -0.92 12.78
C ALA A 78 -13.17 -0.50 14.23
N GLU A 79 -13.95 0.41 14.80
CA GLU A 79 -13.84 0.73 16.22
C GLU A 79 -14.11 -0.54 17.04
N GLN A 80 -13.16 -0.93 17.88
CA GLN A 80 -13.37 -1.97 18.85
C GLN A 80 -14.43 -1.46 19.84
N SER A 81 -15.60 -2.09 19.88
CA SER A 81 -16.63 -1.76 20.86
C SER A 81 -16.06 -2.00 22.26
N THR A 82 -15.72 -0.93 22.97
CA THR A 82 -15.36 -1.00 24.39
C THR A 82 -16.64 -1.24 25.18
N THR A 83 -17.08 -2.50 25.24
CA THR A 83 -18.03 -2.90 26.27
C THR A 83 -17.27 -2.90 27.59
N ASN A 84 -17.23 -1.73 28.23
CA ASN A 84 -16.91 -1.64 29.64
C ASN A 84 -18.04 -2.36 30.39
N GLU A 85 -17.85 -3.64 30.70
CA GLU A 85 -18.65 -4.30 31.72
C GLU A 85 -18.36 -3.57 33.03
N VAL A 86 -19.27 -2.67 33.37
CA VAL A 86 -19.32 -2.06 34.70
C VAL A 86 -19.46 -3.19 35.72
N ASP A 87 -18.49 -3.27 36.63
CA ASP A 87 -18.56 -3.99 37.89
C ASP A 87 -19.99 -3.89 38.47
N GLN A 88 -20.69 -5.02 38.49
CA GLN A 88 -21.90 -5.18 39.30
C GLN A 88 -21.50 -5.91 40.59
N PHE A 89 -21.46 -5.11 41.66
CA PHE A 89 -21.44 -5.41 43.10
C PHE A 89 -21.48 -6.87 43.55
#